data_AF-A0AAU1TZ03-F1
#
_entry.id   AF-A0AAU1TZ03-F1
#
_cell.length_a   1.000
_cell.length_b   1.000
_cell.length_c   1.000
_cell.angle_alpha   90.00
_cell.angle_beta   90.00
_cell.angle_gamma   90.00
#
_symmetry.space_group_name_H-M   'P 1'
#
loop_
_entity.id
_entity.type
_entity.pdbx_description
1 polymer ?
#
loop_
_entity_poly.entity_id
_entity_poly.type
_entity_poly.pdbx_seq_one_letter_code
_entity_poly.pdbx_strand_id
1 'polypeptide(L)' 'MLVTLGATEVAAGARMFSGRVARHRPVLVNGIPGHMSWRPDGTPHSVIAFIVAEGRITGIHIVVDPAKLASIHPSAPS' A
#
# COMPACT_ATOMS: atom_id res chain seq x y z
N MET A 1 14.38 13.05 -7.63
CA MET A 1 14.08 11.78 -6.95
C MET A 1 14.79 11.81 -5.61
N LEU A 2 14.05 11.75 -4.50
CA LEU A 2 14.65 11.60 -3.17
C LEU A 2 14.67 10.10 -2.85
N VAL A 3 15.82 9.58 -2.45
CA VAL A 3 15.96 8.20 -1.98
C VAL A 3 16.28 8.26 -0.49
N THR A 4 15.42 7.64 0.32
CA THR A 4 15.67 7.44 1.76
C THR A 4 16.21 6.05 1.97
N LEU A 5 17.36 5.94 2.65
CA LEU A 5 18.03 4.68 2.99
C LEU A 5 18.23 4.61 4.50
N GLY A 6 18.28 3.39 5.04
CA GLY A 6 18.38 3.15 6.48
C GLY A 6 17.06 2.72 7.09
N ALA A 7 17.09 1.69 7.95
CA ALA A 7 15.89 1.09 8.51
C ALA A 7 15.09 2.08 9.38
N THR A 8 15.78 2.95 10.12
CA THR A 8 15.15 3.95 11.01
C THR A 8 14.43 5.03 10.21
N GLU A 9 15.08 5.59 9.20
CA GLU A 9 14.55 6.65 8.35
C GLU A 9 13.36 6.14 7.52
N VAL A 10 13.47 4.91 6.99
CA VAL A 10 12.37 4.24 6.30
C VAL A 10 11.19 4.00 7.25
N ALA A 11 11.42 3.50 8.47
CA ALA A 11 10.37 3.26 9.45
C ALA A 11 9.69 4.55 9.92
N ALA A 12 10.46 5.63 10.13
CA ALA A 12 9.95 6.94 10.50
C ALA A 12 9.03 7.51 9.42
N GLY A 13 9.42 7.42 8.14
CA GLY A 13 8.57 7.81 7.01
C GLY A 13 7.30 6.97 6.89
N ALA A 14 7.40 5.64 7.11
CA ALA A 14 6.26 4.73 7.05
C ALA A 14 5.20 5.02 8.13
N ARG A 15 5.61 5.50 9.31
CA ARG A 15 4.71 5.80 10.44
C ARG A 15 3.68 6.90 10.13
N MET A 16 3.96 7.77 9.16
CA MET A 16 2.99 8.77 8.70
C MET A 16 1.75 8.13 8.06
N PHE A 17 1.89 6.92 7.50
CA PHE A 17 0.82 6.21 6.80
C PHE A 17 0.02 5.24 7.69
N SER A 18 0.46 5.02 8.94
CA SER A 18 -0.23 4.12 9.88
C SER A 18 -1.42 4.76 10.60
N GLY A 19 -1.97 5.87 10.06
CA GLY A 19 -3.08 6.62 10.66
C GLY A 19 -4.40 5.86 10.60
N ARG A 20 -5.10 5.82 11.74
CA ARG A 20 -6.31 5.03 12.07
C ARG A 20 -7.59 5.30 11.24
N VAL A 21 -7.57 6.20 10.27
CA VAL A 21 -8.80 6.77 9.66
C VAL A 21 -9.05 6.30 8.22
N ALA A 22 -8.05 5.74 7.54
CA ALA A 22 -8.25 5.27 6.17
C ALA A 22 -8.99 3.92 6.19
N ARG A 23 -10.07 3.81 5.41
CA ARG A 23 -10.74 2.53 5.17
C ARG A 23 -9.74 1.64 4.42
N HIS A 24 -9.17 0.66 5.10
CA HIS A 24 -8.28 -0.32 4.47
C HIS A 24 -9.02 -1.62 4.22
N ARG A 25 -8.84 -2.22 3.05
CA ARG A 25 -9.29 -3.59 2.78
C ARG A 25 -8.13 -4.43 2.27
N PRO A 26 -8.03 -5.70 2.69
CA PRO A 26 -7.10 -6.65 2.08
C PRO A 26 -7.39 -6.77 0.58
N VAL A 27 -6.33 -6.85 -0.22
CA VAL A 27 -6.38 -7.07 -1.66
C VAL A 27 -5.23 -7.97 -2.10
N LEU A 28 -5.38 -8.58 -3.27
CA LEU A 28 -4.26 -9.21 -3.98
C LEU A 28 -3.77 -8.26 -5.07
N VAL A 29 -2.51 -7.84 -4.97
CA VAL A 29 -1.86 -7.01 -5.98
C VAL A 29 -1.01 -7.92 -6.84
N ASN A 30 -1.49 -8.28 -8.03
CA ASN A 30 -0.81 -9.25 -8.90
C ASN A 30 -0.49 -10.57 -8.18
N GLY A 31 -1.40 -11.03 -7.32
CA GLY A 31 -1.23 -12.24 -6.49
C GLY A 31 -0.46 -12.03 -5.18
N ILE A 32 0.09 -10.84 -4.92
CA ILE A 32 0.82 -10.53 -3.69
C ILE A 32 -0.15 -9.97 -2.63
N PRO A 33 -0.13 -10.47 -1.38
CA PRO A 33 -0.94 -9.91 -0.30
C PRO A 33 -0.65 -8.42 -0.07
N GLY A 34 -1.72 -7.64 -0.02
CA GLY A 34 -1.64 -6.21 0.17
C GLY A 34 -2.88 -5.64 0.84
N HIS A 35 -2.85 -4.32 1.02
CA HIS A 35 -4.01 -3.54 1.46
C HIS A 35 -4.21 -2.37 0.51
N MET A 36 -5.46 -2.06 0.23
CA MET A 36 -5.85 -0.85 -0.50
C MET A 36 -6.58 0.07 0.46
N SER A 37 -6.35 1.37 0.30
CA SER A 37 -7.03 2.42 1.04
C SER A 37 -7.85 3.31 0.11
N TRP A 38 -8.95 3.82 0.61
CA TRP A 38 -9.83 4.74 -0.12
C TRP A 38 -10.02 6.04 0.64
N ARG A 39 -10.19 7.12 -0.12
CA ARG A 39 -10.65 8.41 0.39
C ARG A 39 -12.13 8.32 0.82
N PRO A 40 -12.63 9.30 1.59
CA PRO A 40 -14.04 9.36 1.97
C PRO A 40 -15.01 9.36 0.78
N ASP A 41 -14.59 9.91 -0.37
CA ASP A 41 -15.35 9.94 -1.62
C ASP A 41 -15.36 8.60 -2.39
N GLY A 42 -14.68 7.57 -1.86
CA GLY A 42 -14.58 6.25 -2.48
C GLY A 42 -13.49 6.12 -3.53
N THR A 43 -12.70 7.16 -3.80
CA THR A 43 -11.58 7.08 -4.75
C THR A 43 -10.37 6.35 -4.13
N PRO A 44 -9.63 5.54 -4.91
CA PRO A 44 -8.36 4.95 -4.48
C PRO A 44 -7.39 5.99 -3.92
N HIS A 45 -6.91 5.77 -2.69
CA HIS A 45 -5.93 6.64 -2.05
C HIS A 45 -4.52 6.07 -2.10
N SER A 46 -4.36 4.79 -1.78
CA SER A 46 -3.09 4.08 -1.88
C SER A 46 -3.30 2.57 -1.97
N VAL A 47 -2.29 1.87 -2.50
CA VAL A 47 -2.17 0.42 -2.35
C VAL A 47 -0.77 0.09 -1.83
N ILE A 48 -0.70 -0.84 -0.89
CA ILE A 48 0.53 -1.38 -0.30
C ILE A 48 0.55 -2.89 -0.51
N ALA A 49 1.69 -3.43 -0.95
CA ALA A 49 1.94 -4.85 -1.09
C ALA A 49 3.20 -5.26 -0.32
N PHE A 50 3.15 -6.42 0.33
CA PHE A 50 4.24 -6.95 1.14
C PHE A 50 4.87 -8.16 0.45
N ILE A 51 6.17 -8.11 0.26
CA ILE A 51 6.95 -9.27 -0.18
C ILE A 51 7.41 -9.99 1.08
N VAL A 52 6.96 -11.23 1.26
CA VAL A 52 7.28 -12.05 2.42
C VAL A 52 8.12 -13.23 1.98
N ALA A 53 9.29 -13.40 2.60
CA ALA A 53 10.14 -14.57 2.45
C ALA A 53 10.55 -15.05 3.84
N GLU A 54 10.50 -16.37 4.08
CA GLU A 54 10.89 -16.99 5.36
C GLU A 54 10.20 -16.38 6.59
N GLY A 55 8.91 -16.03 6.44
CA GLY A 55 8.13 -15.43 7.52
C GLY A 55 8.49 -13.98 7.86
N ARG A 56 9.31 -13.31 7.03
CA ARG A 56 9.72 -11.90 7.20
C ARG A 56 9.31 -11.06 6.00
N ILE A 57 8.90 -9.82 6.26
CA ILE A 57 8.69 -8.83 5.19
C ILE A 57 10.08 -8.39 4.68
N THR A 58 10.39 -8.73 3.43
CA THR A 58 11.65 -8.41 2.75
C THR A 58 11.53 -7.24 1.80
N GLY A 59 10.30 -6.83 1.46
CA GLY A 59 10.04 -5.69 0.61
C GLY A 59 8.64 -5.14 0.80
N ILE A 60 8.49 -3.85 0.54
CA ILE A 60 7.20 -3.16 0.55
C ILE A 60 7.12 -2.32 -0.72
N HIS A 61 6.05 -2.49 -1.49
CA HIS A 61 5.73 -1.59 -2.60
C HIS A 61 4.49 -0.78 -2.24
N ILE A 62 4.60 0.55 -2.36
CA ILE A 62 3.51 1.48 -2.11
C ILE A 62 3.28 2.29 -3.38
N VAL A 63 2.02 2.35 -3.84
CA VAL A 63 1.59 3.21 -4.94
C VAL A 63 0.61 4.23 -4.39
N VAL A 64 0.93 5.52 -4.59
CA VAL A 64 0.08 6.67 -4.24
C VAL A 64 -0.24 7.55 -5.45
N ASP A 65 0.37 7.26 -6.60
CA ASP A 65 0.16 7.97 -7.86
C ASP A 65 -1.31 7.79 -8.32
N PRO A 66 -2.11 8.87 -8.39
CA PRO A 66 -3.53 8.78 -8.73
C PRO A 66 -3.79 8.14 -10.09
N ALA A 67 -2.92 8.36 -11.08
CA ALA A 67 -3.11 7.81 -12.42
C ALA A 67 -2.92 6.28 -12.42
N LYS A 68 -1.92 5.79 -11.69
CA LYS A 68 -1.69 4.34 -11.51
C LYS A 68 -2.77 3.68 -10.67
N LEU A 69 -3.32 4.40 -9.70
CA LEU A 69 -4.41 3.88 -8.88
C LEU A 69 -5.73 3.78 -9.65
N ALA A 70 -6.00 4.74 -10.56
CA ALA A 70 -7.20 4.71 -11.40
C ALA A 70 -7.23 3.53 -12.39
N SER A 71 -6.07 2.97 -12.75
CA SER A 71 -5.99 1.75 -13.57
C SER A 71 -6.18 0.44 -12.79
N ILE A 72 -6.32 0.49 -11.46
CA ILE A 72 -6.58 -0.69 -10.65
C ILE A 72 -8.08 -1.00 -10.72
N HIS A 73 -8.41 -2.13 -11.34
CA HIS A 73 -9.78 -2.65 -11.33
C HIS A 73 -9.92 -3.65 -10.18
N PRO A 74 -10.66 -3.32 -9.11
CA PRO A 74 -10.97 -4.32 -8.09
C PRO A 74 -11.80 -5.43 -8.74
N SER A 75 -11.33 -6.67 -8.63
CA SER A 75 -12.17 -7.83 -8.92
C SER A 75 -13.44 -7.73 -8.06
N ALA A 76 -14.60 -7.93 -8.68
CA ALA A 76 -15.91 -7.76 -8.04
C ALA A 76 -15.97 -8.49 -6.67
N PRO A 77 -16.63 -7.91 -5.66
CA PRO A 77 -16.81 -8.59 -4.38
C PRO A 77 -17.66 -9.85 -4.59
N SER A 78 -17.11 -11.01 -4.23
CA SER A 78 -17.87 -12.23 -3.94
C SER A 78 -18.61 -12.09 -2.62
#